data_AF-A0ABD1MYD7-F1
#
_entry.id   AF-A0ABD1MYD7-F1
#
_cell.length_a   1.000
_cell.length_b   1.000
_cell.length_c   1.000
_cell.angle_alpha   90.00
_cell.angle_beta   90.00
_cell.angle_gamma   90.00
#
_symmetry.space_group_name_H-M   'P 1'
#
loop_
_entity.id
_entity.type
_entity.pdbx_description
1 polymer ?
#
loop_
_entity_poly.entity_id
_entity_poly.type
_entity_poly.pdbx_seq_one_letter_code
_entity_poly.pdbx_strand_id
1 'polypeptide(L)'
;MDASSFLNTKRNNMAGGSLGDSTGLKEDIITKACALAFKSHKSPEKLYLSEKVKISSESCHVFAFTGSWDPAQWFLDKPFGLSKIDLSLFPSLRSIGNDEAALVNQAFANAFNRVLKTSPIKSEVAKAMGEGKQMVFTGHSSGAAVAILATFWALEEYLMQIKTQNLKPPFCVTFGSPLIGNHIFSHASRRENWSRYFIHFVLRYDIVPRILLAPSSSIDQTFASVLPLLNPKSKTSSHDPTRDGVVSEFYSTVMRNAASVTSHAACILMGSTNLLLETVSNFVELSPYRPFGTYVFCNQNGPMIVVKNSDAVLQLLFHTAQLSKMEQLREVANISISQHLAYEAELENSLGKQNVVYLEQLEKLPLSADGSNSGVDAICSALDGLELSTRGRLCLRAAGELENQKLRNQGKISKEIKEKADASMRELESYKTTCEMHRGKGYYDAFKLQKEVNDFQANVKRLVLAGVWDEVIEMLKRYELPDEFEGKPEWIHLGTSYRRLVEPLDIANYYRHLKDQDTGPYMVRARPKRYRYTQRWLEHAKREELKGAVTESTFWAEVEELFSWINGNKPFDDIRQRVVQLEQDIKKWTDRGELTKETFLKDPNFVKWWEILPQEHRVTSCIASLVKVVKA
;
A
#
# COMPACT_ATOMS: atom_id res chain seq x y z
N MET A 1 4.52 -17.00 -23.40
CA MET A 1 3.32 -17.72 -22.93
C MET A 1 2.31 -16.67 -22.57
N ASP A 2 1.25 -16.57 -23.39
CA ASP A 2 0.39 -15.40 -23.50
C ASP A 2 -0.40 -15.07 -22.22
N ALA A 3 -0.37 -13.78 -21.86
CA ALA A 3 -1.11 -13.17 -20.75
C ALA A 3 -2.62 -12.98 -21.03
N SER A 4 -3.14 -13.57 -22.11
CA SER A 4 -4.54 -13.46 -22.54
C SER A 4 -5.44 -14.60 -22.04
N SER A 5 -4.87 -15.67 -21.44
CA SER A 5 -5.66 -16.83 -20.98
C SER A 5 -6.23 -16.72 -19.56
N PHE A 6 -5.82 -15.73 -18.77
CA PHE A 6 -6.31 -15.53 -17.40
C PHE A 6 -7.53 -14.61 -17.28
N LEU A 7 -7.96 -13.97 -18.37
CA LEU A 7 -9.07 -13.00 -18.36
C LEU A 7 -10.44 -13.58 -18.71
N ASN A 8 -10.54 -14.87 -19.08
CA ASN A 8 -11.78 -15.44 -19.62
C ASN A 8 -12.53 -16.44 -18.73
N THR A 9 -12.16 -16.59 -17.44
CA THR A 9 -12.86 -17.47 -16.49
C THR A 9 -13.79 -16.76 -15.50
N LYS A 10 -14.05 -15.45 -15.67
CA LYS A 10 -15.08 -14.73 -14.91
C LYS A 10 -16.46 -14.86 -15.56
N ARG A 11 -17.06 -16.05 -15.54
CA ARG A 11 -18.50 -16.20 -15.75
C ARG A 11 -19.08 -17.23 -14.78
N ASN A 12 -20.03 -16.74 -13.98
CA ASN A 12 -21.07 -17.45 -13.24
C ASN A 12 -20.65 -18.33 -12.05
N ASN A 13 -20.31 -17.73 -10.92
CA ASN A 13 -20.62 -18.30 -9.60
C ASN A 13 -21.00 -17.15 -8.65
N MET A 14 -22.22 -16.63 -8.79
CA MET A 14 -22.74 -15.54 -7.94
C MET A 14 -23.49 -16.03 -6.69
N ALA A 15 -23.57 -17.35 -6.45
CA ALA A 15 -23.96 -17.96 -5.17
C ALA A 15 -23.63 -19.46 -5.21
N GLY A 16 -23.08 -20.02 -4.13
CA GLY A 16 -22.95 -21.49 -3.96
C GLY A 16 -21.56 -22.10 -4.20
N GLY A 17 -20.53 -21.65 -3.48
CA GLY A 17 -19.21 -22.29 -3.43
C GLY A 17 -18.60 -22.23 -2.03
N SER A 18 -17.60 -23.09 -1.75
CA SER A 18 -16.92 -23.09 -0.45
C SER A 18 -16.12 -21.80 -0.23
N LEU A 19 -15.91 -21.41 1.02
CA LEU A 19 -15.06 -20.25 1.34
C LEU A 19 -13.60 -20.55 0.97
N GLY A 20 -13.20 -21.82 1.02
CA GLY A 20 -11.85 -22.25 0.69
C GLY A 20 -11.48 -22.06 -0.77
N ASP A 21 -12.43 -22.26 -1.69
CA ASP A 21 -12.17 -22.12 -3.14
C ASP A 21 -11.86 -20.68 -3.55
N SER A 22 -12.45 -19.69 -2.86
CA SER A 22 -12.28 -18.28 -3.18
C SER A 22 -11.10 -17.63 -2.45
N THR A 23 -10.84 -18.05 -1.21
CA THR A 23 -9.78 -17.50 -0.36
C THR A 23 -8.45 -18.23 -0.57
N GLY A 24 -8.48 -19.45 -1.11
CA GLY A 24 -7.31 -20.30 -1.27
C GLY A 24 -6.87 -21.00 0.02
N LEU A 25 -7.66 -20.91 1.09
CA LEU A 25 -7.37 -21.53 2.39
C LEU A 25 -8.53 -22.42 2.84
N LYS A 26 -8.26 -23.71 3.07
CA LYS A 26 -9.30 -24.69 3.47
C LYS A 26 -9.99 -24.31 4.77
N GLU A 27 -11.28 -24.59 4.84
CA GLU A 27 -12.16 -24.27 5.97
C GLU A 27 -11.70 -24.95 7.27
N ASP A 28 -11.23 -26.20 7.20
CA ASP A 28 -10.62 -26.91 8.34
C ASP A 28 -9.41 -26.16 8.94
N ILE A 29 -8.60 -25.53 8.08
CA ILE A 29 -7.45 -24.73 8.53
C ILE A 29 -7.94 -23.46 9.23
N ILE A 30 -9.00 -22.83 8.71
CA ILE A 30 -9.64 -21.65 9.31
C ILE A 30 -10.20 -22.01 10.70
N THR A 31 -10.94 -23.10 10.82
CA THR A 31 -11.49 -23.59 12.10
C THR A 31 -10.37 -23.86 13.10
N LYS A 32 -9.29 -24.53 12.67
CA LYS A 32 -8.15 -24.80 13.54
C LYS A 32 -7.40 -23.51 13.93
N ALA A 33 -7.27 -22.56 13.01
CA ALA A 33 -6.68 -21.25 13.30
C ALA A 33 -7.51 -20.49 14.35
N CYS A 34 -8.85 -20.52 14.25
CA CYS A 34 -9.75 -19.95 15.25
C CYS A 34 -9.53 -20.58 16.63
N ALA A 35 -9.55 -21.90 16.71
CA ALA A 35 -9.34 -22.60 17.97
C ALA A 35 -7.96 -22.29 18.61
N LEU A 36 -6.92 -22.17 17.78
CA LEU A 36 -5.58 -21.79 18.27
C LEU A 36 -5.50 -20.32 18.70
N ALA A 37 -6.19 -19.42 18.00
CA ALA A 37 -6.29 -18.00 18.37
C ALA A 37 -6.98 -17.78 19.72
N PHE A 38 -7.96 -18.62 20.09
CA PHE A 38 -8.56 -18.59 21.42
C PHE A 38 -7.71 -19.31 22.46
N LYS A 39 -7.07 -20.42 22.07
CA LYS A 39 -6.14 -21.18 22.94
C LYS A 39 -4.92 -20.35 23.35
N SER A 40 -4.43 -19.43 22.52
CA SER A 40 -3.27 -18.58 22.86
C SER A 40 -3.51 -17.77 24.14
N HIS A 41 -4.73 -17.27 24.36
CA HIS A 41 -5.09 -16.53 25.57
C HIS A 41 -4.99 -17.37 26.85
N LYS A 42 -5.02 -18.71 26.76
CA LYS A 42 -4.89 -19.62 27.91
C LYS A 42 -3.50 -19.56 28.56
N SER A 43 -2.47 -19.21 27.80
CA SER A 43 -1.07 -19.11 28.23
C SER A 43 -0.48 -17.70 28.02
N PRO A 44 -0.88 -16.69 28.81
CA PRO A 44 -0.52 -15.29 28.61
C PRO A 44 0.97 -15.01 28.81
N GLU A 45 1.69 -15.90 29.50
CA GLU A 45 3.15 -15.88 29.61
C GLU A 45 3.85 -16.11 28.26
N LYS A 46 3.16 -16.73 27.30
CA LYS A 46 3.66 -16.96 25.94
C LYS A 46 3.14 -15.87 25.02
N LEU A 47 4.05 -15.28 24.24
CA LEU A 47 3.71 -14.25 23.25
C LEU A 47 2.93 -14.82 22.05
N TYR A 48 3.16 -16.09 21.73
CA TYR A 48 2.42 -16.84 20.73
C TYR A 48 2.48 -18.35 21.03
N LEU A 49 1.58 -19.10 20.39
CA LEU A 49 1.61 -20.56 20.28
C LEU A 49 1.88 -20.94 18.83
N SER A 50 2.68 -21.98 18.59
CA SER A 50 2.83 -22.58 17.27
C SER A 50 2.43 -24.05 17.29
N GLU A 51 1.67 -24.49 16.28
CA GLU A 51 1.24 -25.88 16.14
C GLU A 51 1.36 -26.33 14.68
N LYS A 52 1.95 -27.52 14.48
CA LYS A 52 1.95 -28.19 13.18
C LYS A 52 0.60 -28.89 13.01
N VAL A 53 -0.13 -28.47 11.99
CA VAL A 53 -1.46 -28.99 11.68
C VAL A 53 -1.36 -29.82 10.41
N LYS A 54 -1.82 -31.07 10.48
CA LYS A 54 -1.96 -31.94 9.31
C LYS A 54 -3.44 -32.12 9.04
N ILE A 55 -3.93 -31.52 7.96
CA ILE A 55 -5.30 -31.67 7.49
C ILE A 55 -5.23 -32.34 6.13
N SER A 56 -5.80 -33.55 6.03
CA SER A 56 -5.71 -34.40 4.84
C SER A 56 -4.27 -34.55 4.31
N SER A 57 -4.02 -34.16 3.05
CA SER A 57 -2.72 -34.21 2.36
C SER A 57 -1.85 -32.98 2.59
N GLU A 58 -2.33 -31.96 3.31
CA GLU A 58 -1.64 -30.68 3.46
C GLU A 58 -1.04 -30.51 4.86
N SER A 59 0.23 -30.14 4.92
CA SER A 59 0.91 -29.77 6.16
C SER A 59 0.95 -28.25 6.29
N CYS A 60 0.31 -27.76 7.35
CA CYS A 60 0.28 -26.35 7.72
C CYS A 60 1.02 -26.14 9.04
N HIS A 61 1.63 -24.96 9.21
CA HIS A 61 2.16 -24.51 10.48
C HIS A 61 1.41 -23.23 10.88
N VAL A 62 0.69 -23.31 12.00
CA VAL A 62 -0.14 -22.20 12.49
C VAL A 62 0.55 -21.52 13.67
N PHE A 63 0.67 -20.20 13.60
CA PHE A 63 1.21 -19.32 14.64
C PHE A 63 0.09 -18.44 15.18
N ALA A 64 -0.32 -18.69 16.42
CA ALA A 64 -1.41 -17.99 17.09
C ALA A 64 -0.90 -17.03 18.16
N PHE A 65 -1.13 -15.72 18.00
CA PHE A 65 -0.62 -14.70 18.90
C PHE A 65 -1.58 -14.42 20.06
N THR A 66 -1.02 -14.11 21.21
CA THR A 66 -1.78 -13.78 22.43
C THR A 66 -2.22 -12.31 22.39
N GLY A 67 -3.47 -12.05 22.76
CA GLY A 67 -4.01 -10.70 22.85
C GLY A 67 -3.69 -10.03 24.19
N SER A 68 -3.75 -8.70 24.19
CA SER A 68 -3.65 -7.87 25.38
C SER A 68 -5.00 -7.29 25.80
N TRP A 69 -5.21 -7.27 27.11
CA TRP A 69 -6.37 -6.71 27.80
C TRP A 69 -6.00 -5.50 28.67
N ASP A 70 -4.83 -4.92 28.40
CA ASP A 70 -4.35 -3.68 29.02
C ASP A 70 -4.62 -2.50 28.07
N PRO A 71 -5.42 -1.48 28.46
CA PRO A 71 -5.70 -0.33 27.62
C PRO A 71 -4.44 0.40 27.10
N ALA A 72 -3.36 0.40 27.89
CA ALA A 72 -2.08 1.01 27.48
C ALA A 72 -1.40 0.27 26.32
N GLN A 73 -1.81 -0.98 26.05
CA GLN A 73 -1.34 -1.78 24.91
C GLN A 73 -2.26 -1.69 23.69
N TRP A 74 -3.22 -0.75 23.71
CA TRP A 74 -4.08 -0.40 22.57
C TRP A 74 -3.87 1.05 22.13
N PHE A 75 -3.70 1.97 23.09
CA PHE A 75 -3.46 3.39 22.83
C PHE A 75 -2.25 3.88 23.64
N LEU A 76 -1.12 4.10 22.95
CA LEU A 76 0.08 4.69 23.57
C LEU A 76 0.08 6.22 23.43
N ASP A 77 -0.13 6.72 22.22
CA ASP A 77 -0.16 8.16 21.92
C ASP A 77 -1.61 8.64 21.63
N LYS A 78 -1.89 9.93 21.84
CA LYS A 78 -3.20 10.52 21.52
C LYS A 78 -3.20 11.21 20.15
N PRO A 79 -4.36 11.32 19.48
CA PRO A 79 -5.65 10.76 19.88
C PRO A 79 -5.84 9.30 19.45
N PHE A 80 -5.08 8.80 18.47
CA PHE A 80 -5.28 7.47 17.88
C PHE A 80 -4.14 6.47 18.09
N GLY A 81 -3.01 6.85 18.69
CA GLY A 81 -1.91 5.92 18.98
C GLY A 81 -1.14 5.45 17.75
N LEU A 82 -0.91 6.35 16.78
CA LEU A 82 -0.27 6.03 15.51
C LEU A 82 1.23 6.34 15.55
N SER A 83 2.01 5.49 14.91
CA SER A 83 3.40 5.75 14.55
C SER A 83 3.65 5.42 13.08
N LYS A 84 4.74 5.95 12.52
CA LYS A 84 5.23 5.46 11.22
C LYS A 84 5.65 4.00 11.35
N ILE A 85 5.32 3.19 10.35
CA ILE A 85 5.81 1.81 10.25
C ILE A 85 7.33 1.82 10.06
N ASP A 86 8.01 0.84 10.65
CA ASP A 86 9.45 0.66 10.49
C ASP A 86 9.78 0.13 9.09
N LEU A 87 10.23 1.00 8.19
CA LEU A 87 10.59 0.63 6.81
C LEU A 87 11.80 -0.30 6.71
N SER A 88 12.58 -0.48 7.78
CA SER A 88 13.65 -1.50 7.80
C SER A 88 13.09 -2.93 7.87
N LEU A 89 11.91 -3.09 8.47
CA LEU A 89 11.18 -4.36 8.53
C LEU A 89 10.10 -4.47 7.44
N PHE A 90 9.52 -3.34 7.04
CA PHE A 90 8.37 -3.28 6.13
C PHE A 90 8.59 -2.29 4.98
N PRO A 91 9.61 -2.48 4.12
CA PRO A 91 9.96 -1.52 3.08
C PRO A 91 8.83 -1.25 2.08
N SER A 92 7.90 -2.18 1.88
CA SER A 92 6.76 -2.02 0.97
C SER A 92 5.56 -1.29 1.60
N LEU A 93 5.47 -1.19 2.92
CA LEU A 93 4.34 -0.52 3.61
C LEU A 93 4.50 1.01 3.58
N ARG A 94 4.50 1.57 2.38
CA ARG A 94 4.64 3.01 2.06
C ARG A 94 3.91 3.35 0.77
N SER A 95 3.62 4.63 0.57
CA SER A 95 3.33 5.18 -0.76
C SER A 95 4.66 5.38 -1.48
N ILE A 96 4.82 4.79 -2.67
CA ILE A 96 6.10 4.82 -3.39
C ILE A 96 6.34 6.22 -3.95
N GLY A 97 5.42 6.72 -4.76
CA GLY A 97 5.50 8.04 -5.37
C GLY A 97 5.56 9.17 -4.35
N ASN A 98 4.65 9.19 -3.38
CA ASN A 98 4.61 10.23 -2.34
C ASN A 98 5.77 10.11 -1.34
N ASP A 99 6.44 8.95 -1.26
CA ASP A 99 7.56 8.66 -0.34
C ASP A 99 7.17 8.85 1.13
N GLU A 100 6.02 8.27 1.46
CA GLU A 100 5.42 8.35 2.78
C GLU A 100 5.23 6.95 3.36
N ALA A 101 5.78 6.72 4.55
CA ALA A 101 5.57 5.48 5.30
C ALA A 101 4.11 5.34 5.73
N ALA A 102 3.56 4.13 5.72
CA ALA A 102 2.26 3.89 6.31
C ALA A 102 2.26 4.21 7.81
N LEU A 103 1.10 4.63 8.32
CA LEU A 103 0.89 4.76 9.76
C LEU A 103 0.28 3.46 10.28
N VAL A 104 0.71 3.06 11.47
CA VAL A 104 0.29 1.84 12.17
C VAL A 104 -0.01 2.15 13.63
N ASN A 105 -0.89 1.39 14.28
CA ASN A 105 -1.02 1.44 15.72
C ASN A 105 0.32 1.09 16.40
N GLN A 106 0.87 2.04 17.15
CA GLN A 106 2.17 1.94 17.77
C GLN A 106 2.23 0.84 18.84
N ALA A 107 1.14 0.65 19.59
CA ALA A 107 1.08 -0.38 20.63
C ALA A 107 1.17 -1.78 20.02
N PHE A 108 0.45 -2.01 18.92
CA PHE A 108 0.52 -3.28 18.18
C PHE A 108 1.86 -3.49 17.48
N ALA A 109 2.46 -2.42 16.92
CA ALA A 109 3.80 -2.48 16.36
C ALA A 109 4.85 -2.84 17.43
N ASN A 110 4.75 -2.25 18.63
CA ASN A 110 5.62 -2.57 19.76
C ASN A 110 5.43 -4.01 20.25
N ALA A 111 4.17 -4.48 20.30
CA ALA A 111 3.87 -5.87 20.65
C ALA A 111 4.52 -6.84 19.64
N PHE A 112 4.40 -6.59 18.34
CA PHE A 112 5.07 -7.39 17.31
C PHE A 112 6.60 -7.35 17.44
N ASN A 113 7.17 -6.15 17.62
CA ASN A 113 8.61 -5.98 17.82
C ASN A 113 9.13 -6.78 19.03
N ARG A 114 8.34 -6.83 20.12
CA ARG A 114 8.65 -7.69 21.27
C ARG A 114 8.67 -9.15 20.87
N VAL A 115 7.66 -9.66 20.15
CA VAL A 115 7.67 -11.04 19.65
C VAL A 115 8.91 -11.31 18.80
N LEU A 116 9.23 -10.43 17.86
CA LEU A 116 10.33 -10.60 16.93
C LEU A 116 11.71 -10.62 17.62
N LYS A 117 11.86 -9.87 18.73
CA LYS A 117 13.13 -9.74 19.48
C LYS A 117 13.31 -10.76 20.59
N THR A 118 12.24 -11.14 21.28
CA THR A 118 12.33 -11.92 22.53
C THR A 118 11.83 -13.36 22.39
N SER A 119 11.58 -13.85 21.18
CA SER A 119 11.05 -15.19 20.94
C SER A 119 11.75 -15.89 19.76
N PRO A 120 11.63 -17.22 19.62
CA PRO A 120 12.25 -17.97 18.54
C PRO A 120 11.48 -17.88 17.20
N ILE A 121 10.52 -16.96 17.06
CA ILE A 121 9.63 -16.89 15.89
C ILE A 121 10.40 -16.83 14.56
N LYS A 122 11.52 -16.10 14.49
CA LYS A 122 12.33 -16.00 13.27
C LYS A 122 12.83 -17.36 12.80
N SER A 123 13.40 -18.15 13.71
CA SER A 123 13.95 -19.46 13.37
C SER A 123 12.85 -20.49 13.12
N GLU A 124 11.73 -20.42 13.85
CA GLU A 124 10.57 -21.29 13.62
C GLU A 124 9.93 -21.05 12.24
N VAL A 125 9.77 -19.78 11.85
CA VAL A 125 9.24 -19.39 10.53
C VAL A 125 10.21 -19.82 9.43
N ALA A 126 11.52 -19.53 9.57
CA ALA A 126 12.53 -19.96 8.61
C ALA A 126 12.51 -21.48 8.40
N LYS A 127 12.42 -22.25 9.49
CA LYS A 127 12.34 -23.71 9.45
C LYS A 127 11.07 -24.18 8.72
N ALA A 128 9.92 -23.62 9.06
CA ALA A 128 8.65 -24.03 8.46
C ALA A 128 8.57 -23.69 6.97
N MET A 129 9.12 -22.54 6.56
CA MET A 129 9.26 -22.13 5.16
C MET A 129 10.21 -23.07 4.40
N GLY A 130 11.37 -23.42 4.98
CA GLY A 130 12.31 -24.37 4.40
C GLY A 130 11.76 -25.80 4.27
N GLU A 131 10.82 -26.19 5.15
CA GLU A 131 10.07 -27.45 5.06
C GLU A 131 8.93 -27.40 4.01
N GLY A 132 8.74 -26.29 3.29
CA GLY A 132 7.73 -26.13 2.24
C GLY A 132 6.27 -26.11 2.75
N LYS A 133 6.06 -25.83 4.04
CA LYS A 133 4.74 -25.88 4.67
C LYS A 133 3.92 -24.64 4.40
N GLN A 134 2.60 -24.80 4.36
CA GLN A 134 1.70 -23.63 4.36
C GLN A 134 1.75 -22.95 5.72
N MET A 135 2.17 -21.69 5.75
CA MET A 135 2.21 -20.87 6.95
C MET A 135 0.88 -20.15 7.15
N VAL A 136 0.37 -20.15 8.39
CA VAL A 136 -0.81 -19.37 8.79
C VAL A 136 -0.50 -18.63 10.07
N PHE A 137 -0.56 -17.30 10.03
CA PHE A 137 -0.54 -16.46 11.21
C PHE A 137 -1.98 -16.14 11.61
N THR A 138 -2.29 -16.25 12.89
CA THR A 138 -3.65 -16.05 13.37
C THR A 138 -3.68 -15.39 14.74
N GLY A 139 -4.82 -14.78 15.06
CA GLY A 139 -5.03 -14.14 16.34
C GLY A 139 -6.47 -13.70 16.52
N HIS A 140 -6.85 -13.56 17.77
CA HIS A 140 -8.12 -13.02 18.21
C HIS A 140 -7.89 -11.68 18.92
N SER A 141 -8.79 -10.71 18.71
CA SER A 141 -8.67 -9.36 19.30
C SER A 141 -7.33 -8.70 18.96
N SER A 142 -6.67 -8.01 19.90
CA SER A 142 -5.34 -7.40 19.66
C SER A 142 -4.24 -8.39 19.25
N GLY A 143 -4.37 -9.69 19.55
CA GLY A 143 -3.47 -10.72 19.04
C GLY A 143 -3.52 -10.84 17.51
N ALA A 144 -4.68 -10.54 16.91
CA ALA A 144 -4.81 -10.47 15.46
C ALA A 144 -3.94 -9.37 14.84
N ALA A 145 -3.81 -8.22 15.49
CA ALA A 145 -2.97 -7.13 14.99
C ALA A 145 -1.49 -7.55 14.91
N VAL A 146 -1.02 -8.33 15.90
CA VAL A 146 0.32 -8.92 15.88
C VAL A 146 0.46 -9.96 14.75
N ALA A 147 -0.57 -10.79 14.53
CA ALA A 147 -0.61 -11.76 13.43
C ALA A 147 -0.52 -11.09 12.05
N ILE A 148 -1.19 -9.95 11.87
CA ILE A 148 -1.13 -9.15 10.66
C ILE A 148 0.31 -8.68 10.40
N LEU A 149 0.96 -8.07 11.39
CA LEU A 149 2.34 -7.58 11.25
C LEU A 149 3.33 -8.72 11.03
N ALA A 150 3.15 -9.86 11.70
CA ALA A 150 3.96 -11.05 11.47
C ALA A 150 3.83 -11.57 10.04
N THR A 151 2.64 -11.49 9.46
CA THR A 151 2.41 -11.89 8.06
C THR A 151 3.10 -10.95 7.09
N PHE A 152 2.97 -9.63 7.27
CA PHE A 152 3.70 -8.67 6.43
C PHE A 152 5.22 -8.83 6.55
N TRP A 153 5.73 -9.05 7.76
CA TRP A 153 7.16 -9.29 7.97
C TRP A 153 7.62 -10.55 7.22
N ALA A 154 6.85 -11.65 7.32
CA ALA A 154 7.18 -12.88 6.59
C ALA A 154 7.08 -12.70 5.06
N LEU A 155 6.12 -11.92 4.56
CA LEU A 155 6.00 -11.61 3.13
C LEU A 155 7.21 -10.80 2.63
N GLU A 156 7.74 -9.88 3.42
CA GLU A 156 8.93 -9.09 3.09
C GLU A 156 10.21 -9.94 3.16
N GLU A 157 10.43 -10.61 4.29
CA GLU A 157 11.63 -11.40 4.58
C GLU A 157 11.85 -12.52 3.56
N TYR A 158 10.76 -13.17 3.13
CA TYR A 158 10.80 -14.30 2.20
C TYR A 158 10.35 -13.96 0.78
N LEU A 159 10.22 -12.66 0.44
CA LEU A 159 9.65 -12.22 -0.83
C LEU A 159 10.38 -12.84 -2.03
N MET A 160 11.71 -12.85 -2.00
CA MET A 160 12.53 -13.33 -3.12
C MET A 160 12.39 -14.84 -3.28
N GLN A 161 12.35 -15.59 -2.19
CA GLN A 161 12.16 -17.04 -2.20
C GLN A 161 10.75 -17.41 -2.65
N ILE A 162 9.72 -16.66 -2.22
CA ILE A 162 8.34 -16.81 -2.70
C ILE A 162 8.29 -16.61 -4.22
N LYS A 163 8.96 -15.58 -4.75
CA LYS A 163 8.98 -15.27 -6.19
C LYS A 163 9.82 -16.23 -7.03
N THR A 164 10.96 -16.69 -6.54
CA THR A 164 11.97 -17.42 -7.33
C THR A 164 11.97 -18.93 -7.09
N GLN A 165 11.56 -19.37 -5.90
CA GLN A 165 11.56 -20.78 -5.48
C GLN A 165 10.15 -21.34 -5.31
N ASN A 166 9.12 -20.58 -5.69
CA ASN A 166 7.70 -20.95 -5.58
C ASN A 166 7.29 -21.40 -4.17
N LEU A 167 7.89 -20.81 -3.13
CA LEU A 167 7.44 -21.06 -1.76
C LEU A 167 6.00 -20.58 -1.58
N LYS A 168 5.23 -21.33 -0.79
CA LYS A 168 3.85 -20.95 -0.46
C LYS A 168 3.87 -19.66 0.38
N PRO A 169 3.17 -18.59 -0.04
CA PRO A 169 3.06 -17.38 0.75
C PRO A 169 2.29 -17.65 2.05
N PRO A 170 2.60 -16.96 3.16
CA PRO A 170 1.85 -17.09 4.40
C PRO A 170 0.45 -16.50 4.26
N PHE A 171 -0.53 -17.10 4.94
CA PHE A 171 -1.85 -16.51 5.15
C PHE A 171 -1.95 -15.85 6.54
N CYS A 172 -2.78 -14.83 6.65
CA CYS A 172 -3.23 -14.24 7.89
C CYS A 172 -4.73 -14.50 8.04
N VAL A 173 -5.15 -15.12 9.15
CA VAL A 173 -6.56 -15.33 9.47
C VAL A 173 -6.85 -14.75 10.84
N THR A 174 -7.75 -13.77 10.92
CA THR A 174 -8.01 -13.05 12.17
C THR A 174 -9.46 -13.08 12.57
N PHE A 175 -9.72 -13.04 13.88
CA PHE A 175 -11.07 -13.08 14.46
C PHE A 175 -11.26 -11.88 15.37
N GLY A 176 -12.22 -11.01 15.05
CA GLY A 176 -12.51 -9.82 15.84
C GLY A 176 -11.32 -8.86 15.93
N SER A 177 -10.54 -8.75 14.85
CA SER A 177 -9.35 -7.90 14.83
C SER A 177 -9.75 -6.43 14.90
N PRO A 178 -9.08 -5.59 15.71
CA PRO A 178 -9.11 -4.16 15.48
C PRO A 178 -8.49 -3.82 14.12
N LEU A 179 -8.81 -2.64 13.60
CA LEU A 179 -8.04 -2.04 12.50
C LEU A 179 -6.58 -1.81 12.95
N ILE A 180 -5.66 -1.63 12.01
CA ILE A 180 -4.22 -1.59 12.36
C ILE A 180 -3.43 -0.45 11.72
N GLY A 181 -3.79 -0.02 10.50
CA GLY A 181 -3.04 1.00 9.78
C GLY A 181 -3.93 1.94 9.00
N ASN A 182 -3.33 3.01 8.46
CA ASN A 182 -4.04 4.01 7.68
C ASN A 182 -4.29 3.56 6.22
N HIS A 183 -4.84 4.46 5.40
CA HIS A 183 -5.12 4.16 3.98
C HIS A 183 -3.86 3.73 3.19
N ILE A 184 -2.66 4.24 3.51
CA ILE A 184 -1.40 3.83 2.88
C ILE A 184 -1.11 2.35 3.13
N PHE A 185 -1.44 1.87 4.33
CA PHE A 185 -1.31 0.46 4.68
C PHE A 185 -2.15 -0.44 3.76
N SER A 186 -3.42 -0.08 3.53
CA SER A 186 -4.31 -0.78 2.60
C SER A 186 -3.88 -0.64 1.14
N HIS A 187 -3.41 0.54 0.75
CA HIS A 187 -2.95 0.81 -0.61
C HIS A 187 -1.71 -0.04 -0.93
N ALA A 188 -0.72 -0.05 -0.03
CA ALA A 188 0.49 -0.85 -0.18
C ALA A 188 0.20 -2.35 -0.28
N SER A 189 -0.71 -2.88 0.55
CA SER A 189 -1.06 -4.30 0.51
C SER A 189 -1.72 -4.70 -0.81
N ARG A 190 -2.50 -3.81 -1.45
CA ARG A 190 -3.07 -4.04 -2.79
C ARG A 190 -2.00 -3.90 -3.88
N ARG A 191 -1.14 -2.89 -3.81
CA ARG A 191 -0.04 -2.68 -4.77
C ARG A 191 0.89 -3.90 -4.89
N GLU A 192 1.27 -4.49 -3.77
CA GLU A 192 2.12 -5.70 -3.75
C GLU A 192 1.34 -7.00 -4.05
N ASN A 193 0.02 -6.91 -4.26
CA ASN A 193 -0.89 -8.04 -4.41
C ASN A 193 -0.85 -9.02 -3.21
N TRP A 194 -0.75 -8.45 -2.01
CA TRP A 194 -0.70 -9.16 -0.73
C TRP A 194 -2.05 -9.22 -0.02
N SER A 195 -2.96 -8.27 -0.28
CA SER A 195 -4.28 -8.20 0.36
C SER A 195 -5.07 -9.52 0.34
N ARG A 196 -4.91 -10.34 -0.70
CA ARG A 196 -5.54 -11.67 -0.83
C ARG A 196 -5.11 -12.70 0.22
N TYR A 197 -3.99 -12.48 0.90
CA TYR A 197 -3.50 -13.38 1.94
C TYR A 197 -4.07 -13.06 3.33
N PHE A 198 -4.83 -11.97 3.47
CA PHE A 198 -5.41 -11.52 4.73
C PHE A 198 -6.92 -11.75 4.73
N ILE A 199 -7.39 -12.53 5.70
CA ILE A 199 -8.80 -12.92 5.86
C ILE A 199 -9.26 -12.53 7.27
N HIS A 200 -10.20 -11.62 7.36
CA HIS A 200 -10.69 -11.03 8.60
C HIS A 200 -12.13 -11.44 8.86
N PHE A 201 -12.36 -12.28 9.87
CA PHE A 201 -13.70 -12.66 10.31
C PHE A 201 -14.26 -11.64 11.30
N VAL A 202 -15.43 -11.12 10.98
CA VAL A 202 -16.14 -10.10 11.76
C VAL A 202 -17.56 -10.57 12.03
N LEU A 203 -17.88 -10.83 13.31
CA LEU A 203 -19.28 -11.01 13.69
C LEU A 203 -19.99 -9.65 13.66
N ARG A 204 -21.26 -9.68 13.24
CA ARG A 204 -22.07 -8.49 12.89
C ARG A 204 -21.88 -7.32 13.87
N TYR A 205 -22.11 -7.57 15.15
CA TYR A 205 -22.10 -6.56 16.21
C TYR A 205 -20.78 -6.47 16.99
N ASP A 206 -19.76 -7.31 16.72
CA ASP A 206 -18.50 -7.28 17.48
C ASP A 206 -17.93 -5.84 17.55
N ILE A 207 -17.78 -5.30 18.75
CA ILE A 207 -17.33 -3.92 18.92
C ILE A 207 -15.85 -3.73 18.57
N VAL A 208 -15.01 -4.77 18.68
CA VAL A 208 -13.55 -4.64 18.62
C VAL A 208 -13.02 -4.11 17.29
N PRO A 209 -13.50 -4.59 16.11
CA PRO A 209 -13.13 -4.00 14.83
C PRO A 209 -13.48 -2.52 14.66
N ARG A 210 -14.32 -1.95 15.54
CA ARG A 210 -14.77 -0.56 15.51
C ARG A 210 -14.10 0.35 16.53
N ILE A 211 -13.43 -0.19 17.56
CA ILE A 211 -12.86 0.58 18.69
C ILE A 211 -11.95 1.70 18.21
N LEU A 212 -11.02 1.40 17.29
CA LEU A 212 -10.06 2.39 16.80
C LEU A 212 -10.65 3.45 15.86
N LEU A 213 -11.95 3.38 15.54
CA LEU A 213 -12.65 4.46 14.87
C LEU A 213 -12.97 5.62 15.81
N ALA A 214 -12.84 5.43 17.12
CA ALA A 214 -12.97 6.45 18.14
C ALA A 214 -11.59 6.94 18.63
N PRO A 215 -11.43 8.25 18.88
CA PRO A 215 -10.22 8.75 19.54
C PRO A 215 -10.19 8.26 20.99
N SER A 216 -9.00 7.88 21.47
CA SER A 216 -8.77 7.43 22.85
C SER A 216 -9.40 8.37 23.87
N SER A 217 -9.21 9.68 23.70
CA SER A 217 -9.80 10.74 24.54
C SER A 217 -11.31 10.62 24.77
N SER A 218 -12.05 10.08 23.79
CA SER A 218 -13.51 9.91 23.89
C SER A 218 -13.93 8.63 24.63
N ILE A 219 -13.06 7.63 24.74
CA ILE A 219 -13.36 6.33 25.34
C ILE A 219 -12.48 5.99 26.54
N ASP A 220 -11.49 6.82 26.90
CA ASP A 220 -10.51 6.56 27.97
C ASP A 220 -11.17 6.09 29.29
N GLN A 221 -12.27 6.74 29.68
CA GLN A 221 -12.97 6.45 30.94
C GLN A 221 -13.70 5.09 30.93
N THR A 222 -14.30 4.72 29.81
CA THR A 222 -15.14 3.51 29.71
C THR A 222 -14.36 2.30 29.19
N PHE A 223 -13.31 2.52 28.39
CA PHE A 223 -12.53 1.46 27.75
C PHE A 223 -11.82 0.57 28.77
N ALA A 224 -11.25 1.14 29.84
CA ALA A 224 -10.60 0.37 30.90
C ALA A 224 -11.56 -0.59 31.63
N SER A 225 -12.84 -0.24 31.72
CA SER A 225 -13.89 -1.08 32.32
C SER A 225 -14.44 -2.12 31.34
N VAL A 226 -14.49 -1.81 30.05
CA VAL A 226 -15.04 -2.70 29.02
C VAL A 226 -14.01 -3.73 28.52
N LEU A 227 -12.74 -3.36 28.39
CA LEU A 227 -11.70 -4.24 27.83
C LEU A 227 -11.56 -5.58 28.57
N PRO A 228 -11.63 -5.66 29.92
CA PRO A 228 -11.63 -6.94 30.63
C PRO A 228 -12.82 -7.85 30.28
N LEU A 229 -13.96 -7.28 29.87
CA LEU A 229 -15.16 -8.04 29.50
C LEU A 229 -15.01 -8.72 28.14
N LEU A 230 -14.13 -8.19 27.29
CA LEU A 230 -13.77 -8.75 25.99
C LEU A 230 -12.76 -9.90 26.11
N ASN A 231 -12.23 -10.17 27.32
CA ASN A 231 -11.28 -11.24 27.57
C ASN A 231 -12.00 -12.60 27.67
N PRO A 232 -11.65 -13.61 26.85
CA PRO A 232 -12.22 -14.96 26.95
C PRO A 232 -12.01 -15.67 28.29
N LYS A 233 -11.06 -15.19 29.11
CA LYS A 233 -10.84 -15.70 30.47
C LYS A 233 -11.73 -15.07 31.54
N SER A 234 -12.45 -14.00 31.21
CA SER A 234 -13.27 -13.30 32.20
C SER A 234 -14.38 -14.23 32.68
N LYS A 235 -14.38 -14.54 33.98
CA LYS A 235 -15.49 -15.24 34.63
C LYS A 235 -16.52 -14.19 35.01
N THR A 236 -17.43 -13.85 34.11
CA THR A 236 -18.47 -12.86 34.42
C THR A 236 -19.57 -13.53 35.25
N SER A 237 -19.55 -13.33 36.57
CA SER A 237 -20.69 -13.67 37.44
C SER A 237 -21.57 -12.43 37.66
N SER A 238 -22.88 -12.60 37.44
CA SER A 238 -24.00 -11.68 37.72
C SER A 238 -24.15 -10.41 36.85
N HIS A 239 -25.40 -10.08 36.53
CA HIS A 239 -25.85 -8.84 35.90
C HIS A 239 -25.67 -7.67 36.89
N ASP A 240 -24.73 -6.76 36.61
CA ASP A 240 -24.56 -5.50 37.33
C ASP A 240 -25.14 -4.37 36.46
N PRO A 241 -26.22 -3.68 36.90
CA PRO A 241 -26.82 -2.55 36.16
C PRO A 241 -25.83 -1.41 35.87
N THR A 242 -24.85 -1.20 36.75
CA THR A 242 -23.81 -0.17 36.59
C THR A 242 -22.90 -0.49 35.41
N ARG A 243 -22.55 -1.77 35.28
CA ARG A 243 -21.72 -2.29 34.17
C ARG A 243 -22.44 -2.17 32.82
N ASP A 244 -23.74 -2.44 32.77
CA ASP A 244 -24.53 -2.30 31.54
C ASP A 244 -24.58 -0.85 31.05
N GLY A 245 -24.62 0.12 31.97
CA GLY A 245 -24.52 1.54 31.66
C GLY A 245 -23.21 1.89 30.98
N VAL A 246 -22.08 1.45 31.54
CA VAL A 246 -20.73 1.70 30.99
C VAL A 246 -20.55 1.05 29.62
N VAL A 247 -21.03 -0.19 29.43
CA VAL A 247 -20.98 -0.88 28.12
C VAL A 247 -21.80 -0.14 27.07
N SER A 248 -22.98 0.36 27.45
CA SER A 248 -23.85 1.14 26.55
C SER A 248 -23.23 2.48 26.15
N GLU A 249 -22.62 3.18 27.11
CA GLU A 249 -21.91 4.46 26.88
C GLU A 249 -20.70 4.27 25.96
N PHE A 250 -19.89 3.23 26.23
CA PHE A 250 -18.74 2.87 25.40
C PHE A 250 -19.18 2.58 23.96
N TYR A 251 -20.16 1.69 23.79
CA TYR A 251 -20.69 1.33 22.48
C TYR A 251 -21.24 2.55 21.72
N SER A 252 -22.07 3.37 22.39
CA SER A 252 -22.63 4.58 21.79
C SER A 252 -21.54 5.55 21.33
N THR A 253 -20.49 5.73 22.13
CA THR A 253 -19.37 6.62 21.79
C THR A 253 -18.53 6.08 20.65
N VAL A 254 -18.21 4.79 20.64
CA VAL A 254 -17.49 4.15 19.53
C VAL A 254 -18.29 4.29 18.24
N MET A 255 -19.58 3.95 18.25
CA MET A 255 -20.41 3.96 17.04
C MET A 255 -20.70 5.37 16.54
N ARG A 256 -20.77 6.39 17.41
CA ARG A 256 -20.89 7.81 17.02
C ARG A 256 -19.64 8.32 16.29
N ASN A 257 -18.46 7.95 16.76
CA ASN A 257 -17.21 8.28 16.06
C ASN A 257 -17.09 7.49 14.75
N ALA A 258 -17.45 6.20 14.75
CA ALA A 258 -17.52 5.40 13.53
C ALA A 258 -18.47 6.05 12.50
N ALA A 259 -19.66 6.53 12.92
CA ALA A 259 -20.60 7.25 12.06
C ALA A 259 -19.98 8.50 11.43
N SER A 260 -19.15 9.23 12.20
CA SER A 260 -18.47 10.44 11.72
C SER A 260 -17.42 10.10 10.67
N VAL A 261 -16.61 9.07 10.92
CA VAL A 261 -15.60 8.57 9.98
C VAL A 261 -16.24 8.04 8.70
N THR A 262 -17.27 7.20 8.81
CA THR A 262 -17.95 6.62 7.63
C THR A 262 -18.74 7.66 6.84
N SER A 263 -19.36 8.64 7.51
CA SER A 263 -20.06 9.74 6.82
C SER A 263 -19.08 10.64 6.07
N HIS A 264 -17.94 10.97 6.67
CA HIS A 264 -16.89 11.73 6.00
C HIS A 264 -16.36 10.96 4.78
N ALA A 265 -16.04 9.67 4.96
CA ALA A 265 -15.61 8.80 3.86
C ALA A 265 -16.67 8.74 2.75
N ALA A 266 -17.95 8.57 3.10
CA ALA A 266 -19.04 8.53 2.13
C ALA A 266 -19.18 9.83 1.32
N CYS A 267 -18.93 11.00 1.93
CA CYS A 267 -18.91 12.28 1.21
C CYS A 267 -17.81 12.31 0.14
N ILE A 268 -16.62 11.80 0.46
CA ILE A 268 -15.51 11.68 -0.49
C ILE A 268 -15.87 10.69 -1.61
N LEU A 269 -16.39 9.50 -1.26
CA LEU A 269 -16.80 8.47 -2.23
C LEU A 269 -17.84 9.00 -3.23
N MET A 270 -18.77 9.84 -2.76
CA MET A 270 -19.82 10.45 -3.58
C MET A 270 -19.35 11.71 -4.35
N GLY A 271 -18.06 12.06 -4.29
CA GLY A 271 -17.50 13.20 -5.02
C GLY A 271 -17.97 14.57 -4.52
N SER A 272 -18.28 14.69 -3.22
CA SER A 272 -18.73 15.96 -2.65
C SER A 272 -17.64 17.03 -2.81
N THR A 273 -17.98 18.13 -3.47
CA THR A 273 -17.10 19.30 -3.67
C THR A 273 -17.22 20.33 -2.55
N ASN A 274 -17.84 19.96 -1.42
CA ASN A 274 -18.08 20.88 -0.33
C ASN A 274 -16.77 21.23 0.39
N LEU A 275 -16.34 22.50 0.26
CA LEU A 275 -15.14 23.04 0.92
C LEU A 275 -15.18 22.91 2.45
N LEU A 276 -16.38 22.78 3.04
CA LEU A 276 -16.53 22.52 4.46
C LEU A 276 -16.00 21.14 4.87
N LEU A 277 -15.90 20.17 3.95
CA LEU A 277 -15.42 18.82 4.27
C LEU A 277 -13.95 18.83 4.74
N GLU A 278 -13.10 19.62 4.07
CA GLU A 278 -11.71 19.85 4.49
C GLU A 278 -11.61 20.72 5.75
N THR A 279 -12.56 21.65 5.91
CA THR A 279 -12.61 22.52 7.10
C THR A 279 -13.01 21.73 8.35
N VAL A 280 -13.97 20.79 8.24
CA VAL A 280 -14.45 19.96 9.35
C VAL A 280 -13.36 19.02 9.87
N SER A 281 -12.47 18.51 9.00
CA SER A 281 -11.31 17.72 9.44
C SER A 281 -10.32 18.49 10.33
N ASN A 282 -10.38 19.83 10.36
CA ASN A 282 -9.57 20.64 11.28
C ASN A 282 -10.17 20.71 12.70
N PHE A 283 -11.46 20.40 12.86
CA PHE A 283 -12.17 20.51 14.14
C PHE A 283 -12.61 19.16 14.71
N VAL A 284 -12.70 18.13 13.85
CA VAL A 284 -13.11 16.78 14.23
C VAL A 284 -11.94 15.83 14.00
N GLU A 285 -11.48 15.20 15.09
CA GLU A 285 -10.48 14.14 15.02
C GLU A 285 -11.11 12.88 14.40
N LEU A 286 -10.89 12.69 13.11
CA LEU A 286 -11.34 11.50 12.40
C LEU A 286 -10.27 10.42 12.42
N SER A 287 -10.67 9.20 12.78
CA SER A 287 -9.74 8.07 12.79
C SER A 287 -9.17 7.82 11.39
N PRO A 288 -7.83 7.71 11.27
CA PRO A 288 -7.19 7.41 9.99
C PRO A 288 -7.12 5.92 9.70
N TYR A 289 -7.49 5.05 10.65
CA TYR A 289 -7.44 3.60 10.48
C TYR A 289 -8.38 3.15 9.36
N ARG A 290 -7.92 2.26 8.48
CA ARG A 290 -8.68 1.75 7.34
C ARG A 290 -8.64 0.22 7.28
N PRO A 291 -9.72 -0.43 6.82
CA PRO A 291 -9.69 -1.86 6.52
C PRO A 291 -8.71 -2.17 5.38
N PHE A 292 -8.23 -3.41 5.31
CA PHE A 292 -7.46 -3.93 4.18
C PHE A 292 -7.65 -5.45 4.11
N GLY A 293 -7.34 -6.07 2.98
CA GLY A 293 -7.54 -7.52 2.83
C GLY A 293 -9.00 -7.92 2.62
N THR A 294 -9.30 -9.19 2.85
CA THR A 294 -10.64 -9.76 2.64
C THR A 294 -11.36 -9.84 3.97
N TYR A 295 -12.54 -9.22 4.07
CA TYR A 295 -13.41 -9.33 5.24
C TYR A 295 -14.52 -10.32 5.00
N VAL A 296 -14.82 -11.14 6.01
CA VAL A 296 -15.92 -12.09 6.05
C VAL A 296 -16.84 -11.67 7.19
N PHE A 297 -17.98 -11.06 6.84
CA PHE A 297 -19.01 -10.70 7.80
C PHE A 297 -19.90 -11.91 8.07
N CYS A 298 -20.00 -12.27 9.34
CA CYS A 298 -20.79 -13.40 9.82
C CYS A 298 -22.00 -12.87 10.58
N ASN A 299 -23.19 -13.25 10.12
CA ASN A 299 -24.45 -13.00 10.83
C ASN A 299 -24.99 -14.34 11.33
N GLN A 300 -25.49 -14.36 12.57
CA GLN A 300 -25.97 -15.60 13.20
C GLN A 300 -26.99 -16.30 12.29
N ASN A 301 -26.69 -17.54 11.89
CA ASN A 301 -27.48 -18.36 10.96
C ASN A 301 -27.67 -17.83 9.52
N GLY A 302 -27.11 -16.67 9.17
CA GLY A 302 -27.13 -16.11 7.81
C GLY A 302 -25.95 -16.56 6.93
N PRO A 303 -25.94 -16.17 5.65
CA PRO A 303 -24.77 -16.39 4.78
C PRO A 303 -23.55 -15.60 5.28
N MET A 304 -22.35 -16.16 5.04
CA MET A 304 -21.10 -15.43 5.18
C MET A 304 -20.94 -14.45 4.02
N ILE A 305 -20.66 -13.18 4.32
CA ILE A 305 -20.60 -12.12 3.31
C ILE A 305 -19.16 -11.67 3.14
N VAL A 306 -18.60 -11.94 1.96
CA VAL A 306 -17.20 -11.69 1.64
C VAL A 306 -17.05 -10.38 0.89
N VAL A 307 -16.19 -9.50 1.40
CA VAL A 307 -15.98 -8.15 0.87
C VAL A 307 -14.49 -7.82 0.82
N LYS A 308 -14.01 -7.36 -0.34
CA LYS A 308 -12.58 -7.05 -0.59
C LYS A 308 -12.29 -5.54 -0.70
N ASN A 309 -13.31 -4.73 -1.00
CA ASN A 309 -13.15 -3.29 -1.14
C ASN A 309 -13.07 -2.64 0.25
N SER A 310 -11.93 -2.01 0.55
CA SER A 310 -11.64 -1.39 1.86
C SER A 310 -12.70 -0.35 2.28
N ASP A 311 -13.13 0.51 1.36
CA ASP A 311 -14.11 1.54 1.64
C ASP A 311 -15.49 0.94 1.92
N ALA A 312 -15.89 -0.09 1.17
CA ALA A 312 -17.13 -0.83 1.43
C ALA A 312 -17.11 -1.53 2.80
N VAL A 313 -15.97 -2.13 3.19
CA VAL A 313 -15.80 -2.71 4.52
C VAL A 313 -15.93 -1.63 5.61
N LEU A 314 -15.32 -0.46 5.42
CA LEU A 314 -15.42 0.64 6.38
C LEU A 314 -16.88 1.06 6.58
N GLN A 315 -17.66 1.15 5.50
CA GLN A 315 -19.10 1.44 5.57
C GLN A 315 -19.86 0.32 6.30
N LEU A 316 -19.53 -0.95 6.03
CA LEU A 316 -20.16 -2.09 6.70
C LEU A 316 -19.87 -2.14 8.20
N LEU A 317 -18.66 -1.78 8.64
CA LEU A 317 -18.31 -1.74 10.06
C LEU A 317 -19.26 -0.85 10.87
N PHE A 318 -19.79 0.23 10.29
CA PHE A 318 -20.82 1.06 10.88
C PHE A 318 -22.24 0.54 10.61
N HIS A 319 -22.61 0.38 9.33
CA HIS A 319 -24.00 0.14 8.93
C HIS A 319 -24.57 -1.22 9.36
N THR A 320 -23.73 -2.22 9.61
CA THR A 320 -24.18 -3.55 10.10
C THR A 320 -24.45 -3.58 11.60
N ALA A 321 -23.88 -2.63 12.34
CA ALA A 321 -23.93 -2.53 13.78
C ALA A 321 -24.52 -1.17 14.21
N GLN A 322 -25.39 -0.57 13.41
CA GLN A 322 -26.15 0.62 13.80
C GLN A 322 -27.42 0.22 14.56
N LEU A 323 -27.91 1.11 15.43
CA LEU A 323 -29.16 0.88 16.16
C LEU A 323 -30.35 1.21 15.26
N SER A 324 -31.33 0.32 15.21
CA SER A 324 -32.64 0.59 14.59
C SER A 324 -33.50 1.49 15.48
N LYS A 325 -33.41 1.30 16.81
CA LYS A 325 -34.15 2.05 17.82
C LYS A 325 -33.28 2.29 19.06
N MET A 326 -33.43 3.45 19.71
CA MET A 326 -32.60 3.81 20.88
C MET A 326 -32.86 2.90 22.09
N GLU A 327 -34.07 2.35 22.21
CA GLU A 327 -34.45 1.42 23.28
C GLU A 327 -33.63 0.11 23.23
N GLN A 328 -33.05 -0.23 22.07
CA GLN A 328 -32.23 -1.43 21.87
C GLN A 328 -30.76 -1.23 22.29
N LEU A 329 -30.34 -0.01 22.64
CA LEU A 329 -28.94 0.30 22.92
C LEU A 329 -28.30 -0.67 23.93
N ARG A 330 -28.98 -0.92 25.05
CA ARG A 330 -28.47 -1.79 26.11
C ARG A 330 -28.30 -3.24 25.65
N GLU A 331 -29.24 -3.73 24.87
CA GLU A 331 -29.22 -5.10 24.33
C GLU A 331 -28.10 -5.24 23.30
N VAL A 332 -28.05 -4.35 22.30
CA VAL A 332 -27.05 -4.39 21.23
C VAL A 332 -25.64 -4.19 21.78
N ALA A 333 -25.45 -3.29 22.76
CA ALA A 333 -24.16 -3.09 23.39
C ALA A 333 -23.67 -4.36 24.11
N ASN A 334 -24.55 -5.09 24.80
CA ASN A 334 -24.20 -6.38 25.42
C ASN A 334 -23.97 -7.51 24.40
N ILE A 335 -24.74 -7.53 23.30
CA ILE A 335 -24.51 -8.45 22.17
C ILE A 335 -23.14 -8.17 21.55
N SER A 336 -22.71 -6.91 21.45
CA SER A 336 -21.41 -6.54 20.88
C SER A 336 -20.22 -7.14 21.63
N ILE A 337 -20.32 -7.23 22.97
CA ILE A 337 -19.32 -7.88 23.82
C ILE A 337 -19.41 -9.40 23.68
N SER A 338 -20.62 -9.94 23.71
CA SER A 338 -20.86 -11.40 23.60
C SER A 338 -20.37 -11.97 22.28
N GLN A 339 -20.60 -11.26 21.17
CA GLN A 339 -20.15 -11.70 19.85
C GLN A 339 -18.64 -11.72 19.73
N HIS A 340 -17.91 -10.79 20.36
CA HIS A 340 -16.44 -10.85 20.36
C HIS A 340 -15.92 -12.17 20.94
N LEU A 341 -16.67 -12.80 21.85
CA LEU A 341 -16.29 -14.06 22.51
C LEU A 341 -16.80 -15.32 21.78
N ALA A 342 -17.65 -15.17 20.76
CA ALA A 342 -18.44 -16.27 20.20
C ALA A 342 -17.89 -16.87 18.89
N TYR A 343 -16.73 -16.42 18.41
CA TYR A 343 -16.18 -16.82 17.12
C TYR A 343 -16.01 -18.33 16.93
N GLU A 344 -15.54 -19.08 17.93
CA GLU A 344 -15.36 -20.54 17.81
C GLU A 344 -16.71 -21.23 17.49
N ALA A 345 -17.76 -20.93 18.25
CA ALA A 345 -19.08 -21.53 18.08
C ALA A 345 -19.80 -21.08 16.80
N GLU A 346 -19.71 -19.78 16.47
CA GLU A 346 -20.39 -19.21 15.30
C GLU A 346 -19.77 -19.67 13.99
N LEU A 347 -18.44 -19.80 13.93
CA LEU A 347 -17.74 -20.25 12.73
C LEU A 347 -17.91 -21.75 12.47
N GLU A 348 -17.94 -22.59 13.51
CA GLU A 348 -18.23 -24.01 13.36
C GLU A 348 -19.58 -24.25 12.65
N ASN A 349 -20.61 -23.51 13.08
CA ASN A 349 -21.94 -23.55 12.47
C ASN A 349 -21.96 -22.95 11.04
N SER A 350 -21.26 -21.82 10.83
CA SER A 350 -21.30 -21.09 9.56
C SER A 350 -20.52 -21.78 8.45
N LEU A 351 -19.30 -22.26 8.74
CA LEU A 351 -18.45 -22.93 7.77
C LEU A 351 -19.05 -24.27 7.33
N GLY A 352 -19.70 -25.01 8.25
CA GLY A 352 -20.39 -26.27 7.92
C GLY A 352 -21.58 -26.11 6.96
N LYS A 353 -22.22 -24.93 6.92
CA LYS A 353 -23.35 -24.63 6.02
C LYS A 353 -22.92 -24.25 4.60
N GLN A 354 -21.65 -23.91 4.38
CA GLN A 354 -21.07 -23.49 3.08
C GLN A 354 -21.91 -22.43 2.33
N ASN A 355 -22.61 -21.56 3.07
CA ASN A 355 -23.44 -20.51 2.49
C ASN A 355 -22.65 -19.20 2.42
N VAL A 356 -22.03 -18.93 1.27
CA VAL A 356 -21.16 -17.75 1.06
C VAL A 356 -21.72 -16.85 -0.05
N VAL A 357 -21.76 -15.55 0.23
CA VAL A 357 -22.16 -14.48 -0.71
C VAL A 357 -20.98 -13.53 -0.89
N TYR A 358 -20.62 -13.25 -2.15
CA TYR A 358 -19.50 -12.38 -2.50
C TYR A 358 -19.99 -11.03 -3.01
N LEU A 359 -19.57 -9.94 -2.37
CA LEU A 359 -19.88 -8.59 -2.82
C LEU A 359 -18.78 -8.06 -3.74
N GLU A 360 -18.75 -8.56 -4.99
CA GLU A 360 -17.75 -8.13 -5.99
C GLU A 360 -18.23 -6.97 -6.87
N GLN A 361 -19.49 -6.99 -7.34
CA GLN A 361 -20.07 -5.95 -8.21
C GLN A 361 -20.84 -4.92 -7.37
N LEU A 362 -20.09 -4.17 -6.56
CA LEU A 362 -20.63 -3.23 -5.59
C LEU A 362 -21.52 -2.15 -6.22
N GLU A 363 -21.16 -1.65 -7.40
CA GLU A 363 -21.88 -0.61 -8.14
C GLU A 363 -23.28 -1.04 -8.58
N LYS A 364 -23.55 -2.36 -8.66
CA LYS A 364 -24.83 -2.93 -9.09
C LYS A 364 -25.68 -3.48 -7.93
N LEU A 365 -25.26 -3.30 -6.68
CA LEU A 365 -25.94 -3.89 -5.52
C LEU A 365 -27.41 -3.44 -5.44
N PRO A 366 -28.38 -4.33 -5.25
CA PRO A 366 -29.79 -3.94 -5.17
C PRO A 366 -30.07 -2.99 -4.00
N LEU A 367 -30.84 -1.92 -4.23
CA LEU A 367 -31.19 -0.92 -3.20
C LEU A 367 -32.44 -1.29 -2.39
N SER A 368 -33.32 -2.10 -2.99
CA SER A 368 -34.53 -2.68 -2.42
C SER A 368 -34.73 -4.09 -3.01
N ALA A 369 -35.57 -4.89 -2.37
CA ALA A 369 -36.01 -6.18 -2.89
C ALA A 369 -37.16 -6.00 -3.91
N ASP A 370 -36.88 -5.35 -5.05
CA ASP A 370 -37.81 -5.31 -6.18
C ASP A 370 -37.32 -6.28 -7.27
N GLY A 371 -38.18 -7.25 -7.59
CA GLY A 371 -37.78 -8.59 -8.00
C GLY A 371 -37.32 -8.79 -9.45
N SER A 372 -37.03 -10.07 -9.72
CA SER A 372 -36.74 -10.73 -11.00
C SER A 372 -35.28 -10.88 -11.44
N ASN A 373 -34.37 -11.28 -10.54
CA ASN A 373 -33.13 -11.97 -10.94
C ASN A 373 -32.60 -12.86 -9.80
N SER A 374 -32.50 -14.17 -10.02
CA SER A 374 -32.15 -15.17 -8.99
C SER A 374 -30.79 -14.96 -8.30
N GLY A 375 -29.82 -14.32 -8.98
CA GLY A 375 -28.54 -13.92 -8.38
C GLY A 375 -28.61 -12.64 -7.53
N VAL A 376 -29.60 -11.78 -7.79
CA VAL A 376 -29.87 -10.56 -7.02
C VAL A 376 -30.60 -10.91 -5.72
N ASP A 377 -31.42 -11.96 -5.71
CA ASP A 377 -32.21 -12.38 -4.55
C ASP A 377 -31.33 -12.87 -3.37
N ALA A 378 -30.26 -13.61 -3.65
CA ALA A 378 -29.31 -14.06 -2.63
C ALA A 378 -28.52 -12.90 -2.00
N ILE A 379 -28.09 -11.93 -2.82
CA ILE A 379 -27.41 -10.72 -2.35
C ILE A 379 -28.37 -9.83 -1.56
N CYS A 380 -29.59 -9.59 -2.05
CA CYS A 380 -30.65 -8.90 -1.30
C CYS A 380 -30.84 -9.54 0.06
N SER A 381 -31.11 -10.85 0.10
CA SER A 381 -31.36 -11.60 1.34
C SER A 381 -30.19 -11.52 2.30
N ALA A 382 -28.95 -11.55 1.80
CA ALA A 382 -27.75 -11.40 2.62
C ALA A 382 -27.62 -9.98 3.21
N LEU A 383 -27.87 -8.94 2.41
CA LEU A 383 -27.84 -7.55 2.87
C LEU A 383 -29.00 -7.23 3.82
N ASP A 384 -30.18 -7.81 3.60
CA ASP A 384 -31.33 -7.72 4.50
C ASP A 384 -31.08 -8.48 5.80
N GLY A 385 -30.40 -9.63 5.76
CA GLY A 385 -29.96 -10.35 6.94
C GLY A 385 -28.99 -9.55 7.81
N LEU A 386 -28.16 -8.70 7.20
CA LEU A 386 -27.33 -7.72 7.91
C LEU A 386 -28.07 -6.44 8.31
N GLU A 387 -29.36 -6.33 7.98
CA GLU A 387 -30.23 -5.16 8.16
C GLU A 387 -29.63 -3.86 7.59
N LEU A 388 -28.99 -3.96 6.41
CA LEU A 388 -28.47 -2.77 5.75
C LEU A 388 -29.60 -1.87 5.25
N SER A 389 -29.67 -0.67 5.83
CA SER A 389 -30.46 0.44 5.31
C SER A 389 -30.12 0.76 3.85
N THR A 390 -31.07 1.36 3.11
CA THR A 390 -30.85 1.86 1.74
C THR A 390 -29.64 2.79 1.66
N ARG A 391 -29.44 3.65 2.67
CA ARG A 391 -28.26 4.53 2.76
C ARG A 391 -26.96 3.74 2.82
N GLY A 392 -26.90 2.69 3.64
CA GLY A 392 -25.74 1.81 3.71
C GLY A 392 -25.44 1.16 2.37
N ARG A 393 -26.48 0.64 1.68
CA ARG A 393 -26.34 0.04 0.33
C ARG A 393 -25.84 1.05 -0.71
N LEU A 394 -26.32 2.30 -0.67
CA LEU A 394 -25.81 3.39 -1.52
C LEU A 394 -24.33 3.69 -1.25
N CYS A 395 -23.89 3.67 0.00
CA CYS A 395 -22.47 3.86 0.33
C CYS A 395 -21.59 2.73 -0.23
N LEU A 396 -22.09 1.48 -0.25
CA LEU A 396 -21.40 0.37 -0.90
C LEU A 396 -21.31 0.56 -2.42
N ARG A 397 -22.39 1.01 -3.07
CA ARG A 397 -22.37 1.34 -4.50
C ARG A 397 -21.35 2.44 -4.80
N ALA A 398 -21.31 3.49 -4.00
CA ALA A 398 -20.35 4.59 -4.16
C ALA A 398 -18.89 4.10 -4.03
N ALA A 399 -18.62 3.19 -3.09
CA ALA A 399 -17.31 2.55 -2.97
C ALA A 399 -16.92 1.72 -4.22
N GLY A 400 -17.88 1.01 -4.81
CA GLY A 400 -17.70 0.32 -6.10
C GLY A 400 -17.48 1.26 -7.27
N GLU A 401 -18.24 2.35 -7.33
CA GLU A 401 -18.15 3.33 -8.40
C GLU A 401 -16.84 4.12 -8.38
N LEU A 402 -16.28 4.39 -7.20
CA LEU A 402 -14.95 4.97 -7.07
C LEU A 402 -13.88 4.05 -7.68
N GLU A 403 -13.95 2.73 -7.45
CA GLU A 403 -13.02 1.79 -8.06
C GLU A 403 -13.17 1.75 -9.59
N ASN A 404 -14.40 1.78 -10.10
CA ASN A 404 -14.65 1.91 -11.53
C ASN A 404 -14.12 3.23 -12.11
N GLN A 405 -14.23 4.32 -11.35
CA GLN A 405 -13.65 5.61 -11.73
C GLN A 405 -12.13 5.52 -11.84
N LYS A 406 -11.44 4.87 -10.89
CA LYS A 406 -9.99 4.63 -10.98
C LYS A 406 -9.61 3.85 -12.24
N LEU A 407 -10.39 2.84 -12.61
CA LEU A 407 -10.18 2.09 -13.85
C LEU A 407 -10.40 2.94 -15.12
N ARG A 408 -11.44 3.77 -15.15
CA ARG A 408 -11.68 4.72 -16.27
C ARG A 408 -10.57 5.76 -16.37
N ASN A 409 -10.10 6.26 -15.24
CA ASN A 409 -8.97 7.16 -15.13
C ASN A 409 -7.70 6.53 -15.70
N GLN A 410 -7.39 5.29 -15.34
CA GLN A 410 -6.27 4.57 -15.94
C GLN A 410 -6.44 4.44 -17.46
N GLY A 411 -7.65 4.11 -17.94
CA GLY A 411 -7.95 4.04 -19.38
C GLY A 411 -7.75 5.36 -20.12
N LYS A 412 -8.13 6.49 -19.50
CA LYS A 412 -7.90 7.84 -20.03
C LYS A 412 -6.40 8.12 -20.18
N ILE A 413 -5.62 7.83 -19.14
CA ILE A 413 -4.16 8.03 -19.16
C ILE A 413 -3.51 7.13 -20.20
N SER A 414 -3.88 5.85 -20.27
CA SER A 414 -3.36 4.92 -21.28
C SER A 414 -3.61 5.43 -22.71
N LYS A 415 -4.79 6.01 -22.96
CA LYS A 415 -5.11 6.65 -24.24
C LYS A 415 -4.23 7.87 -24.48
N GLU A 416 -4.08 8.74 -23.50
CA GLU A 416 -3.29 9.97 -23.62
C GLU A 416 -1.79 9.69 -23.85
N ILE A 417 -1.24 8.70 -23.15
CA ILE A 417 0.13 8.22 -23.40
C ILE A 417 0.27 7.76 -24.85
N LYS A 418 -0.65 6.93 -25.33
CA LYS A 418 -0.60 6.39 -26.70
C LYS A 418 -0.72 7.48 -27.77
N GLU A 419 -1.61 8.45 -27.57
CA GLU A 419 -1.90 9.49 -28.56
C GLU A 419 -0.87 10.63 -28.56
N LYS A 420 -0.35 11.02 -27.38
CA LYS A 420 0.54 12.18 -27.24
C LYS A 420 1.97 11.80 -26.87
N ALA A 421 2.13 10.94 -25.88
CA ALA A 421 3.45 10.64 -25.32
C ALA A 421 4.29 9.76 -26.26
N ASP A 422 3.74 8.69 -26.82
CA ASP A 422 4.49 7.75 -27.67
C ASP A 422 5.03 8.40 -28.95
N ALA A 423 4.25 9.31 -29.57
CA ALA A 423 4.72 10.08 -30.71
C ALA A 423 5.85 11.03 -30.31
N SER A 424 5.68 11.75 -29.19
CA SER A 424 6.69 12.69 -28.69
C SER A 424 7.98 12.00 -28.23
N MET A 425 7.88 10.83 -27.61
CA MET A 425 9.02 9.98 -27.24
C MET A 425 9.83 9.56 -28.47
N ARG A 426 9.17 9.04 -29.52
CA ARG A 426 9.83 8.65 -30.78
C ARG A 426 10.53 9.82 -31.46
N GLU A 427 9.91 10.99 -31.47
CA GLU A 427 10.55 12.20 -32.02
C GLU A 427 11.79 12.61 -31.21
N LEU A 428 11.75 12.51 -29.89
CA LEU A 428 12.92 12.78 -29.03
C LEU A 428 14.02 11.73 -29.16
N GLU A 429 13.68 10.45 -29.35
CA GLU A 429 14.66 9.40 -29.67
C GLU A 429 15.34 9.64 -31.01
N SER A 430 14.57 10.07 -32.02
CA SER A 430 15.10 10.48 -33.33
C SER A 430 16.00 11.70 -33.22
N TYR A 431 15.60 12.70 -32.43
CA TYR A 431 16.42 13.87 -32.12
C TYR A 431 17.73 13.49 -31.44
N LYS A 432 17.67 12.60 -30.42
CA LYS A 432 18.85 12.09 -29.73
C LYS A 432 19.82 11.41 -30.71
N THR A 433 19.30 10.49 -31.52
CA THR A 433 20.09 9.78 -32.54
C THR A 433 20.71 10.74 -33.55
N THR A 434 19.96 11.76 -33.99
CA THR A 434 20.44 12.75 -34.96
C THR A 434 21.58 13.59 -34.41
N CYS A 435 21.46 14.06 -33.16
CA CYS A 435 22.52 14.82 -32.52
C CYS A 435 23.80 13.98 -32.42
N GLU A 436 23.66 12.78 -31.86
CA GLU A 436 24.78 11.87 -31.64
C GLU A 436 25.44 11.45 -32.95
N MET A 437 24.69 11.09 -33.99
CA MET A 437 25.26 10.51 -35.21
C MET A 437 25.68 11.54 -36.26
N HIS A 438 24.97 12.66 -36.38
CA HIS A 438 25.12 13.57 -37.52
C HIS A 438 25.70 14.93 -37.19
N ARG A 439 25.58 15.39 -35.94
CA ARG A 439 26.01 16.75 -35.55
C ARG A 439 27.34 16.79 -34.79
N GLY A 440 27.87 15.62 -34.42
CA GLY A 440 29.08 15.53 -33.59
C GLY A 440 28.92 16.21 -32.22
N LYS A 441 27.68 16.41 -31.78
CA LYS A 441 27.30 17.02 -30.50
C LYS A 441 26.26 16.11 -29.86
N GLY A 442 26.43 15.78 -28.60
CA GLY A 442 25.40 15.05 -27.89
C GLY A 442 24.12 15.89 -27.75
N TYR A 443 23.01 15.19 -27.54
CA TYR A 443 21.68 15.79 -27.56
C TYR A 443 21.42 16.73 -26.37
N TYR A 444 22.14 16.55 -25.25
CA TYR A 444 22.05 17.42 -24.08
C TYR A 444 22.56 18.82 -24.41
N ASP A 445 23.78 18.95 -24.95
CA ASP A 445 24.36 20.24 -25.28
C ASP A 445 23.73 20.87 -26.51
N ALA A 446 23.33 20.07 -27.50
CA ALA A 446 22.54 20.58 -28.63
C ALA A 446 21.27 21.27 -28.11
N PHE A 447 20.56 20.63 -27.19
CA PHE A 447 19.36 21.18 -26.58
C PHE A 447 19.67 22.41 -25.70
N LYS A 448 20.70 22.34 -24.86
CA LYS A 448 21.11 23.45 -23.98
C LYS A 448 21.48 24.70 -24.77
N LEU A 449 22.12 24.56 -25.94
CA LEU A 449 22.48 25.67 -26.83
C LEU A 449 21.30 26.16 -27.66
N GLN A 450 20.40 25.27 -28.08
CA GLN A 450 19.18 25.56 -28.82
C GLN A 450 19.41 26.44 -30.05
N LYS A 451 20.26 25.98 -30.98
CA LYS A 451 20.67 26.75 -32.16
C LYS A 451 19.87 26.40 -33.40
N GLU A 452 19.36 25.18 -33.48
CA GLU A 452 18.66 24.66 -34.64
C GLU A 452 17.16 24.48 -34.39
N VAL A 453 16.37 24.52 -35.46
CA VAL A 453 14.90 24.36 -35.41
C VAL A 453 14.51 23.06 -34.67
N ASN A 454 15.25 21.98 -34.90
CA ASN A 454 15.00 20.70 -34.24
C ASN A 454 15.17 20.76 -32.72
N ASP A 455 16.05 21.64 -32.20
CA ASP A 455 16.27 21.81 -30.77
C ASP A 455 15.04 22.50 -30.12
N PHE A 456 14.43 23.45 -30.84
CA PHE A 456 13.16 24.07 -30.43
C PHE A 456 12.01 23.07 -30.49
N GLN A 457 11.95 22.23 -31.52
CA GLN A 457 10.95 21.16 -31.62
C GLN A 457 11.09 20.15 -30.48
N ALA A 458 12.31 19.74 -30.14
CA ALA A 458 12.58 18.89 -28.99
C ALA A 458 12.06 19.53 -27.69
N ASN A 459 12.20 20.85 -27.53
CA ASN A 459 11.68 21.55 -26.36
C ASN A 459 10.15 21.54 -26.30
N VAL A 460 9.46 21.67 -27.44
CA VAL A 460 8.00 21.52 -27.52
C VAL A 460 7.59 20.11 -27.10
N LYS A 461 8.27 19.07 -27.60
CA LYS A 461 7.96 17.67 -27.26
C LYS A 461 8.24 17.35 -25.79
N ARG A 462 9.31 17.90 -25.22
CA ARG A 462 9.60 17.86 -23.76
C ARG A 462 8.42 18.41 -22.95
N LEU A 463 7.86 19.55 -23.33
CA LEU A 463 6.72 20.17 -22.64
C LEU A 463 5.43 19.35 -22.77
N VAL A 464 5.15 18.79 -23.95
CA VAL A 464 4.01 17.87 -24.14
C VAL A 464 4.12 16.69 -23.18
N LEU A 465 5.29 16.05 -23.13
CA LEU A 465 5.53 14.91 -22.24
C LEU A 465 5.44 15.31 -20.76
N ALA A 466 5.99 16.47 -20.39
CA ALA A 466 5.86 16.98 -19.02
C ALA A 466 4.39 17.14 -18.61
N GLY A 467 3.55 17.72 -19.47
CA GLY A 467 2.13 17.88 -19.20
C GLY A 467 1.39 16.55 -19.00
N VAL A 468 1.64 15.57 -19.88
CA VAL A 468 1.05 14.23 -19.75
C VAL A 468 1.46 13.57 -18.45
N TRP A 469 2.76 13.57 -18.12
CA TRP A 469 3.24 12.92 -16.90
C TRP A 469 2.83 13.66 -15.62
N ASP A 470 2.78 14.99 -15.64
CA ASP A 470 2.32 15.77 -14.48
C ASP A 470 0.83 15.47 -14.18
N GLU A 471 -0.01 15.27 -15.19
CA GLU A 471 -1.39 14.79 -14.98
C GLU A 471 -1.43 13.42 -14.29
N VAL A 472 -0.60 12.46 -14.73
CA VAL A 472 -0.47 11.15 -14.08
C VAL A 472 -0.08 11.30 -12.60
N ILE A 473 0.91 12.15 -12.31
CA ILE A 473 1.39 12.35 -10.93
C ILE A 473 0.31 13.01 -10.06
N GLU A 474 -0.42 13.99 -10.58
CA GLU A 474 -1.49 14.63 -9.80
C GLU A 474 -2.64 13.66 -9.49
N MET A 475 -2.98 12.75 -10.41
CA MET A 475 -3.96 11.69 -10.15
C MET A 475 -3.46 10.69 -9.10
N LEU A 476 -2.18 10.32 -9.12
CA LEU A 476 -1.59 9.45 -8.09
C LEU A 476 -1.57 10.10 -6.70
N LYS A 477 -1.24 11.40 -6.62
CA LYS A 477 -1.26 12.14 -5.36
C LYS A 477 -2.64 12.13 -4.70
N ARG A 478 -3.70 12.08 -5.50
CA ARG A 478 -5.10 12.06 -5.05
C ARG A 478 -5.67 10.64 -4.91
N TYR A 479 -4.85 9.59 -5.11
CA TYR A 479 -5.28 8.20 -5.11
C TYR A 479 -6.41 7.89 -6.11
N GLU A 480 -6.43 8.61 -7.25
CA GLU A 480 -7.45 8.49 -8.30
C GLU A 480 -7.15 7.41 -9.35
N LEU A 481 -6.08 6.63 -9.13
CA LEU A 481 -5.69 5.48 -9.96
C LEU A 481 -5.73 4.19 -9.15
N PRO A 482 -5.78 3.01 -9.82
CA PRO A 482 -5.77 1.73 -9.15
C PRO A 482 -4.53 1.57 -8.27
N ASP A 483 -4.66 0.94 -7.11
CA ASP A 483 -3.56 0.84 -6.15
C ASP A 483 -2.35 0.07 -6.71
N GLU A 484 -2.58 -0.85 -7.65
CA GLU A 484 -1.54 -1.61 -8.34
C GLU A 484 -0.76 -0.79 -9.38
N PHE A 485 -1.20 0.42 -9.73
CA PHE A 485 -0.65 1.21 -10.84
C PHE A 485 0.87 1.37 -10.76
N GLU A 486 1.39 1.81 -9.60
CA GLU A 486 2.82 2.04 -9.37
C GLU A 486 3.66 0.74 -9.33
N GLY A 487 3.01 -0.43 -9.22
CA GLY A 487 3.66 -1.75 -9.21
C GLY A 487 3.63 -2.47 -10.56
N LYS A 488 2.93 -1.94 -11.56
CA LYS A 488 2.77 -2.60 -12.87
C LYS A 488 4.05 -2.46 -13.72
N PRO A 489 4.63 -3.57 -14.23
CA PRO A 489 5.87 -3.53 -15.01
C PRO A 489 5.81 -2.60 -16.24
N GLU A 490 4.66 -2.52 -16.91
CA GLU A 490 4.43 -1.64 -18.07
C GLU A 490 4.64 -0.15 -17.72
N TRP A 491 4.09 0.30 -16.59
CA TRP A 491 4.19 1.69 -16.14
C TRP A 491 5.58 2.02 -15.58
N ILE A 492 6.20 1.06 -14.89
CA ILE A 492 7.60 1.16 -14.43
C ILE A 492 8.53 1.32 -15.63
N HIS A 493 8.36 0.50 -16.67
CA HIS A 493 9.17 0.57 -17.88
C HIS A 493 8.96 1.90 -18.61
N LEU A 494 7.72 2.26 -18.89
CA LEU A 494 7.38 3.50 -19.58
C LEU A 494 7.90 4.74 -18.83
N GLY A 495 7.69 4.81 -17.51
CA GLY A 495 8.19 5.89 -16.66
C GLY A 495 9.71 5.96 -16.60
N THR A 496 10.38 4.81 -16.61
CA THR A 496 11.85 4.73 -16.66
C THR A 496 12.39 5.22 -17.99
N SER A 497 11.81 4.77 -19.11
CA SER A 497 12.21 5.20 -20.46
C SER A 497 11.99 6.70 -20.65
N TYR A 498 10.84 7.22 -20.22
CA TYR A 498 10.56 8.66 -20.20
C TYR A 498 11.61 9.44 -19.38
N ARG A 499 11.86 9.01 -18.15
CA ARG A 499 12.82 9.67 -17.27
C ARG A 499 14.22 9.70 -17.89
N ARG A 500 14.70 8.58 -18.41
CA ARG A 500 16.04 8.47 -19.02
C ARG A 500 16.20 9.33 -20.27
N LEU A 501 15.14 9.48 -21.07
CA LEU A 501 15.18 10.27 -22.30
C LEU A 501 15.02 11.77 -22.05
N VAL A 502 14.14 12.16 -21.12
CA VAL A 502 13.65 13.54 -21.03
C VAL A 502 14.22 14.31 -19.84
N GLU A 503 14.55 13.65 -18.73
CA GLU A 503 15.14 14.34 -17.57
C GLU A 503 16.44 15.08 -17.93
N PRO A 504 17.34 14.54 -18.77
CA PRO A 504 18.50 15.29 -19.27
C PRO A 504 18.12 16.59 -19.98
N LEU A 505 17.03 16.63 -20.74
CA LEU A 505 16.57 17.83 -21.44
C LEU A 505 15.97 18.87 -20.47
N ASP A 506 15.28 18.42 -19.42
CA ASP A 506 14.80 19.30 -18.35
C ASP A 506 15.97 19.89 -17.55
N ILE A 507 17.01 19.11 -17.28
CA ILE A 507 18.26 19.58 -16.67
C ILE A 507 18.94 20.60 -17.60
N ALA A 508 19.10 20.30 -18.90
CA ALA A 508 19.66 21.22 -19.87
C ALA A 508 18.88 22.54 -19.91
N ASN A 509 17.54 22.47 -19.91
CA ASN A 509 16.68 23.64 -19.86
C ASN A 509 16.88 24.46 -18.58
N TYR A 510 17.07 23.80 -17.43
CA TYR A 510 17.27 24.45 -16.14
C TYR A 510 18.54 25.31 -16.12
N TYR A 511 19.70 24.71 -16.47
CA TYR A 511 20.98 25.41 -16.49
C TYR A 511 21.11 26.38 -17.68
N ARG A 512 20.44 26.13 -18.81
CA ARG A 512 20.35 27.11 -19.93
C ARG A 512 19.80 28.45 -19.46
N HIS A 513 18.79 28.44 -18.59
CA HIS A 513 18.14 29.64 -18.08
C HIS A 513 18.74 30.14 -16.76
N LEU A 514 19.94 29.65 -16.38
CA LEU A 514 20.66 30.01 -15.15
C LEU A 514 19.80 29.88 -13.88
N LYS A 515 18.85 28.94 -13.87
CA LYS A 515 17.92 28.75 -12.75
C LYS A 515 18.61 28.23 -11.49
N ASP A 516 19.77 27.62 -11.65
CA ASP A 516 20.66 27.23 -10.56
C ASP A 516 21.12 28.43 -9.73
N GLN A 517 21.32 29.60 -10.35
CA GLN A 517 21.74 30.82 -9.66
C GLN A 517 20.58 31.45 -8.86
N ASP A 518 19.36 31.40 -9.41
CA ASP A 518 18.17 31.96 -8.76
C ASP A 518 17.61 31.02 -7.68
N THR A 519 17.48 29.74 -8.00
CA THR A 519 16.71 28.76 -7.23
C THR A 519 17.60 27.85 -6.40
N GLY A 520 18.84 27.58 -6.84
CA GLY A 520 19.79 26.66 -6.22
C GLY A 520 19.97 25.34 -7.00
N PRO A 521 20.70 24.35 -6.45
CA PRO A 521 21.04 23.12 -7.18
C PRO A 521 19.82 22.32 -7.63
N TYR A 522 19.85 21.81 -8.86
CA TYR A 522 18.72 21.10 -9.48
C TYR A 522 18.18 19.97 -8.60
N MET A 523 19.07 19.13 -8.08
CA MET A 523 18.72 17.96 -7.27
C MET A 523 18.03 18.32 -5.95
N VAL A 524 18.27 19.52 -5.42
CA VAL A 524 17.75 19.95 -4.12
C VAL A 524 16.40 20.66 -4.30
N ARG A 525 16.32 21.62 -5.22
CA ARG A 525 15.19 22.58 -5.26
C ARG A 525 14.34 22.56 -6.51
N ALA A 526 14.79 21.96 -7.61
CA ALA A 526 14.12 22.09 -8.90
C ALA A 526 13.64 20.78 -9.52
N ARG A 527 14.20 19.63 -9.13
CA ARG A 527 13.90 18.34 -9.74
C ARG A 527 12.39 18.00 -9.71
N PRO A 528 11.70 17.94 -10.87
CA PRO A 528 10.26 17.70 -10.95
C PRO A 528 9.80 16.39 -10.30
N LYS A 529 8.58 16.38 -9.76
CA LYS A 529 8.00 15.19 -9.09
C LYS A 529 7.87 13.99 -10.02
N ARG A 530 7.49 14.19 -11.29
CA ARG A 530 7.39 13.11 -12.29
C ARG A 530 8.63 12.24 -12.42
N TYR A 531 9.84 12.80 -12.27
CA TYR A 531 11.06 12.01 -12.28
C TYR A 531 11.35 11.31 -10.95
N ARG A 532 11.02 11.96 -9.83
CA ARG A 532 11.13 11.34 -8.50
C ARG A 532 10.21 10.13 -8.37
N TYR A 533 8.98 10.21 -8.89
CA TYR A 533 8.02 9.11 -8.85
C TYR A 533 8.51 7.92 -9.67
N THR A 534 8.82 8.13 -10.96
CA THR A 534 9.26 7.04 -11.84
C THR A 534 10.61 6.44 -11.43
N GLN A 535 11.51 7.22 -10.81
CA GLN A 535 12.71 6.68 -10.17
C GLN A 535 12.36 5.76 -9.00
N ARG A 536 11.53 6.22 -8.06
CA ARG A 536 11.14 5.44 -6.87
C ARG A 536 10.38 4.16 -7.25
N TRP A 537 9.58 4.17 -8.31
CA TRP A 537 8.93 2.95 -8.83
C TRP A 537 9.95 1.90 -9.26
N LEU A 538 10.97 2.31 -10.02
CA LEU A 538 12.04 1.42 -10.47
C LEU A 538 12.88 0.89 -9.31
N GLU A 539 13.26 1.78 -8.38
CA GLU A 539 14.02 1.44 -7.16
C GLU A 539 13.27 0.42 -6.30
N HIS A 540 11.98 0.65 -6.06
CA HIS A 540 11.13 -0.28 -5.31
C HIS A 540 10.99 -1.63 -6.02
N ALA A 541 10.79 -1.62 -7.34
CA ALA A 541 10.70 -2.85 -8.12
C ALA A 541 12.01 -3.67 -8.10
N LYS A 542 13.16 -2.98 -8.09
CA LYS A 542 14.50 -3.60 -7.99
C LYS A 542 14.91 -3.91 -6.54
N ARG A 543 14.20 -3.38 -5.54
CA ARG A 543 14.58 -3.41 -4.12
C ARG A 543 15.95 -2.77 -3.85
N GLU A 544 16.23 -1.68 -4.57
CA GLU A 544 17.44 -0.87 -4.44
C GLU A 544 17.05 0.55 -4.00
N GLU A 545 17.08 0.88 -2.70
CA GLU A 545 16.83 2.26 -2.24
C GLU A 545 18.08 3.14 -2.48
N LEU A 546 17.98 4.12 -3.38
CA LEU A 546 19.05 5.04 -3.74
C LEU A 546 18.71 6.48 -3.32
N LYS A 547 18.33 6.67 -2.05
CA LYS A 547 17.87 7.98 -1.52
C LYS A 547 18.91 9.08 -1.74
N GLY A 548 18.57 10.04 -2.59
CA GLY A 548 19.41 11.21 -2.87
C GLY A 548 20.66 10.92 -3.70
N ALA A 549 20.83 9.70 -4.21
CA ALA A 549 21.93 9.37 -5.10
C ALA A 549 21.73 9.98 -6.49
N VAL A 550 22.84 10.30 -7.13
CA VAL A 550 22.86 10.59 -8.57
C VAL A 550 22.50 9.30 -9.31
N THR A 551 21.73 9.43 -10.38
CA THR A 551 21.26 8.32 -11.22
C THR A 551 21.62 8.56 -12.68
N GLU A 552 21.41 7.55 -13.52
CA GLU A 552 21.67 7.62 -14.95
C GLU A 552 20.91 8.75 -15.64
N SER A 553 19.77 9.19 -15.09
CA SER A 553 18.97 10.29 -15.65
C SER A 553 19.31 11.66 -15.06
N THR A 554 20.06 11.71 -13.97
CA THR A 554 20.42 12.95 -13.25
C THR A 554 21.91 13.28 -13.29
N PHE A 555 22.74 12.43 -13.90
CA PHE A 555 24.19 12.63 -13.95
C PHE A 555 24.59 13.99 -14.53
N TRP A 556 23.84 14.51 -15.51
CA TRP A 556 24.08 15.85 -16.05
C TRP A 556 23.94 16.96 -15.02
N ALA A 557 23.03 16.84 -14.05
CA ALA A 557 22.92 17.82 -12.98
C ALA A 557 24.18 17.80 -12.10
N GLU A 558 24.73 16.62 -11.81
CA GLU A 558 25.99 16.50 -11.06
C GLU A 558 27.18 17.08 -11.85
N VAL A 559 27.25 16.83 -13.15
CA VAL A 559 28.29 17.39 -14.03
C VAL A 559 28.24 18.92 -14.02
N GLU A 560 27.06 19.54 -14.12
CA GLU A 560 26.91 21.00 -14.11
C GLU A 560 27.36 21.62 -12.77
N GLU A 561 26.99 21.01 -11.63
CA GLU A 561 27.42 21.49 -10.31
C GLU A 561 28.94 21.38 -10.13
N LEU A 562 29.52 20.23 -10.49
CA LEU A 562 30.97 20.01 -10.40
C LEU A 562 31.73 20.97 -11.32
N PHE A 563 31.25 21.16 -12.55
CA PHE A 563 31.85 22.08 -13.52
C PHE A 563 31.80 23.52 -13.00
N SER A 564 30.66 23.95 -12.45
CA SER A 564 30.49 25.27 -11.85
C SER A 564 31.45 25.50 -10.69
N TRP A 565 31.60 24.53 -9.78
CA TRP A 565 32.53 24.66 -8.65
C TRP A 565 33.99 24.74 -9.06
N ILE A 566 34.42 23.96 -10.06
CA ILE A 566 35.81 24.04 -10.52
C ILE A 566 36.09 25.39 -11.16
N ASN A 567 35.17 25.90 -11.98
CA ASN A 567 35.29 27.25 -12.56
C ASN A 567 35.20 28.36 -11.50
N GLY A 568 34.51 28.10 -10.39
CA GLY A 568 34.49 28.95 -9.20
C GLY A 568 35.76 28.88 -8.35
N ASN A 569 36.85 28.27 -8.85
CA ASN A 569 38.13 28.07 -8.18
C ASN A 569 38.05 27.22 -6.90
N LYS A 570 37.05 26.34 -6.78
CA LYS A 570 37.01 25.38 -5.68
C LYS A 570 38.13 24.34 -5.85
N PRO A 571 38.96 24.09 -4.81
CA PRO A 571 40.02 23.08 -4.88
C PRO A 571 39.49 21.70 -5.28
N PHE A 572 40.22 20.98 -6.13
CA PHE A 572 39.83 19.63 -6.56
C PHE A 572 39.68 18.68 -5.37
N ASP A 573 40.53 18.82 -4.35
CA ASP A 573 40.48 17.99 -3.13
C ASP A 573 39.11 18.04 -2.44
N ASP A 574 38.43 19.20 -2.47
CA ASP A 574 37.11 19.40 -1.83
C ASP A 574 35.98 18.71 -2.59
N ILE A 575 36.17 18.40 -3.88
CA ILE A 575 35.16 17.78 -4.74
C ILE A 575 35.56 16.38 -5.22
N ARG A 576 36.79 15.95 -4.94
CA ARG A 576 37.38 14.68 -5.41
C ARG A 576 36.46 13.50 -5.14
N GLN A 577 35.89 13.41 -3.94
CA GLN A 577 35.02 12.30 -3.58
C GLN A 577 33.78 12.20 -4.49
N ARG A 578 33.15 13.34 -4.82
CA ARG A 578 31.98 13.38 -5.70
C ARG A 578 32.34 13.06 -7.14
N VAL A 579 33.48 13.57 -7.61
CA VAL A 579 34.02 13.25 -8.93
C VAL A 579 34.27 11.73 -9.06
N VAL A 580 34.99 11.13 -8.11
CA VAL A 580 35.29 9.69 -8.10
C VAL A 580 34.00 8.87 -8.05
N GLN A 581 33.03 9.26 -7.21
CA GLN A 581 31.73 8.59 -7.13
C GLN A 581 30.98 8.65 -8.46
N LEU A 582 30.89 9.84 -9.08
CA LEU A 582 30.25 10.03 -10.37
C LEU A 582 30.91 9.17 -11.47
N GLU A 583 32.25 9.10 -11.50
CA GLU A 583 32.98 8.27 -12.46
C GLU A 583 32.67 6.77 -12.28
N GLN A 584 32.67 6.29 -11.04
CA GLN A 584 32.30 4.90 -10.72
C GLN A 584 30.87 4.60 -11.17
N ASP A 585 29.94 5.51 -10.92
CA ASP A 585 28.54 5.38 -11.30
C ASP A 585 28.36 5.43 -12.83
N ILE A 586 29.02 6.34 -13.54
CA ILE A 586 29.03 6.38 -15.01
C ILE A 586 29.53 5.06 -15.58
N LYS A 587 30.62 4.51 -15.04
CA LYS A 587 31.12 3.21 -15.46
C LYS A 587 30.08 2.12 -15.26
N LYS A 588 29.47 2.07 -14.07
CA LYS A 588 28.42 1.10 -13.73
C LYS A 588 27.19 1.21 -14.64
N TRP A 589 26.72 2.42 -14.90
CA TRP A 589 25.59 2.67 -15.80
C TRP A 589 25.91 2.30 -17.25
N THR A 590 27.15 2.56 -17.69
CA THR A 590 27.62 2.16 -19.02
C THR A 590 27.72 0.64 -19.16
N ASP A 591 28.30 -0.04 -18.18
CA ASP A 591 28.44 -1.50 -18.15
C ASP A 591 27.05 -2.19 -18.13
N ARG A 592 26.03 -1.55 -17.54
CA ARG A 592 24.62 -2.01 -17.54
C ARG A 592 23.82 -1.60 -18.80
N GLY A 593 24.42 -0.85 -19.72
CA GLY A 593 23.74 -0.33 -20.92
C GLY A 593 22.69 0.75 -20.62
N GLU A 594 22.70 1.35 -19.43
CA GLU A 594 21.79 2.43 -19.03
C GLU A 594 22.24 3.78 -19.59
N LEU A 595 23.55 3.95 -19.80
CA LEU A 595 24.17 5.04 -20.56
C LEU A 595 24.97 4.45 -21.72
N THR A 596 24.92 5.08 -22.89
CA THR A 596 25.81 4.72 -24.02
C THR A 596 27.02 5.65 -24.03
N LYS A 597 28.18 5.18 -24.50
CA LYS A 597 29.38 6.03 -24.60
C LYS A 597 29.12 7.25 -25.49
N GLU A 598 28.35 7.03 -26.55
CA GLU A 598 27.92 8.06 -27.50
C GLU A 598 27.05 9.13 -26.82
N THR A 599 26.30 8.76 -25.77
CA THR A 599 25.38 9.67 -25.05
C THR A 599 26.10 10.81 -24.34
N PHE A 600 27.36 10.64 -23.89
CA PHE A 600 28.04 11.68 -23.11
C PHE A 600 29.40 12.12 -23.69
N LEU A 601 30.10 11.25 -24.43
CA LEU A 601 31.40 11.64 -25.01
C LEU A 601 31.29 12.60 -26.18
N LYS A 602 30.12 12.66 -26.82
CA LYS A 602 29.83 13.61 -27.89
C LYS A 602 29.35 14.96 -27.36
N ASP A 603 29.05 15.09 -26.07
CA ASP A 603 28.60 16.33 -25.46
C ASP A 603 29.80 17.18 -25.00
N PRO A 604 30.01 18.37 -25.60
CA PRO A 604 31.11 19.26 -25.24
C PRO A 604 31.21 19.63 -23.74
N ASN A 605 30.11 19.73 -23.00
CA ASN A 605 30.15 20.05 -21.57
C ASN A 605 30.79 18.92 -20.75
N PHE A 606 30.49 17.66 -21.07
CA PHE A 606 31.15 16.54 -20.40
C PHE A 606 32.64 16.49 -20.72
N VAL A 607 33.01 16.70 -21.99
CA VAL A 607 34.41 16.74 -22.42
C VAL A 607 35.15 17.88 -21.72
N LYS A 608 34.58 19.08 -21.68
CA LYS A 608 35.16 20.23 -20.97
C LYS A 608 35.32 19.97 -19.48
N TRP A 609 34.29 19.41 -18.83
CA TRP A 609 34.36 19.03 -17.43
C TRP A 609 35.49 18.05 -17.18
N TRP A 610 35.59 17.01 -18.00
CA TRP A 610 36.66 16.02 -17.91
C TRP A 610 38.05 16.66 -18.10
N GLU A 611 38.24 17.49 -19.12
CA GLU A 611 39.53 18.08 -19.46
C GLU A 611 40.08 19.02 -18.38
N ILE A 612 39.20 19.68 -17.64
CA ILE A 612 39.57 20.56 -16.52
C ILE A 612 40.09 19.78 -15.31
N LEU A 613 39.77 18.48 -15.18
CA LEU A 613 40.25 17.66 -14.06
C LEU A 613 41.78 17.48 -14.09
N PRO A 614 42.45 17.38 -12.92
CA PRO A 614 43.89 17.18 -12.83
C PRO A 614 44.36 15.98 -13.66
N GLN A 615 45.49 16.13 -14.35
CA GLN A 615 46.02 15.09 -15.22
C GLN A 615 46.31 13.78 -14.46
N GLU A 616 46.85 13.89 -13.25
CA GLU A 616 47.13 12.74 -12.38
C GLU A 616 45.85 11.94 -12.05
N HIS A 617 44.75 12.64 -11.79
CA HIS A 617 43.44 12.03 -11.56
C HIS A 617 42.92 11.33 -12.83
N ARG A 618 42.92 12.03 -13.97
CA ARG A 618 42.42 11.49 -15.25
C ARG A 618 43.12 10.20 -15.69
N VAL A 619 44.42 10.05 -15.40
CA VAL A 619 45.19 8.85 -15.79
C VAL A 619 44.76 7.63 -14.97
N THR A 620 44.38 7.82 -13.71
CA THR A 620 44.02 6.74 -12.76
C THR A 620 42.52 6.46 -12.68
N SER A 621 41.70 7.32 -13.29
CA SER A 621 40.24 7.20 -13.27
C SER A 621 39.71 5.93 -13.94
N CYS A 622 38.63 5.39 -13.39
CA CYS A 622 37.95 4.20 -13.90
C CYS A 622 37.23 4.43 -15.24
N ILE A 623 36.94 5.69 -15.61
CA ILE A 623 36.34 6.04 -16.90
C ILE A 623 37.37 6.49 -17.94
N ALA A 624 38.67 6.49 -17.61
CA ALA A 624 39.72 6.91 -18.54
C ALA A 624 39.71 6.12 -19.85
N SER A 625 39.36 4.83 -19.81
CA SER A 625 39.20 3.97 -20.99
C SER A 625 37.90 4.21 -21.76
N LEU A 626 36.88 4.80 -21.13
CA LEU A 626 35.64 5.21 -21.79
C LEU A 626 35.86 6.48 -22.60
N VAL A 627 36.58 7.45 -22.04
CA VAL A 627 36.81 8.77 -22.65
C VAL A 627 37.93 8.75 -23.71
N LYS A 628 38.81 7.75 -23.68
CA LYS A 628 39.85 7.57 -24.72
C LYS A 628 39.31 6.82 -25.94
N VAL A 629 38.84 7.52 -26.98
CA VAL A 629 38.77 6.94 -28.35
C VAL A 629 39.09 8.00 -29.43
N VAL A 630 40.05 7.61 -30.30
CA VAL A 630 40.55 8.18 -31.58
C VAL A 630 41.39 9.47 -31.49
N LYS A 631 42.70 9.32 -31.25
CA LYS A 631 43.64 10.16 -32.02
C LYS A 631 43.47 9.75 -33.48
N ALA A 632 43.07 10.71 -34.32
CA ALA A 632 42.86 10.56 -35.75
C ALA A 632 44.01 9.82 -36.44
#